data_AF-A0A8J4VQL0-F1
#
_entry.id   AF-A0A8J4VQL0-F1
#
_cell.length_a   1.000
_cell.length_b   1.000
_cell.length_c   1.000
_cell.angle_alpha   90.00
_cell.angle_beta   90.00
_cell.angle_gamma   90.00
#
_symmetry.space_group_name_H-M   'P 1'
#
loop_
_entity.id
_entity.type
_entity.pdbx_description
1 polymer ?
#
loop_
_entity_poly.entity_id
_entity_poly.type
_entity_poly.pdbx_seq_one_letter_code
_entity_poly.pdbx_strand_id
1 'polypeptide(L)'
;MENVLAAVESEGLTVEEQNLLSVAYKNVIGARRASWRIISLIEQKEESRGNEDHMSMIRDYKSKIESKLSNICDKISSSLTLDSSPPPPLATPRSSTSR
;
A
#
# COMPACT_ATOMS: atom_id res chain seq x y z
N MET A 1 11.59 6.14 12.07
CA MET A 1 10.21 5.59 12.13
C MET A 1 10.18 4.09 12.37
N GLU A 2 11.31 3.42 12.62
CA GLU A 2 11.33 1.98 12.90
C GLU A 2 11.02 1.64 14.38
N ASN A 3 11.22 2.59 15.30
CA ASN A 3 11.01 2.38 16.74
C ASN A 3 9.55 2.41 17.23
N VAL A 4 8.59 2.81 16.40
CA VAL A 4 7.17 2.84 16.82
C VAL A 4 6.51 1.47 16.62
N LEU A 5 7.02 0.65 15.70
CA LEU A 5 6.43 -0.66 15.38
C LEU A 5 6.68 -1.71 16.47
N ALA A 6 7.81 -1.63 17.18
CA ALA A 6 8.19 -2.62 18.20
C ALA A 6 7.39 -2.49 19.52
N ALA A 7 6.84 -1.31 19.83
CA ALA A 7 6.06 -1.10 21.05
C ALA A 7 4.63 -1.65 20.96
N VAL A 8 4.17 -1.97 19.75
CA VAL A 8 2.80 -2.40 19.45
C VAL A 8 2.59 -3.91 19.65
N GLU A 9 3.65 -4.67 19.92
CA GLU A 9 3.57 -6.14 20.04
C GLU A 9 3.01 -6.64 21.38
N SER A 10 2.73 -5.79 22.37
CA SER A 10 2.36 -6.25 23.73
C SER A 10 0.95 -5.89 24.20
N GLU A 11 0.27 -4.89 23.63
CA GLU A 11 -1.12 -4.56 23.97
C GLU A 11 -1.85 -4.13 22.70
N GLY A 12 -3.05 -4.68 22.46
CA GLY A 12 -3.82 -4.39 21.25
C GLY A 12 -4.03 -2.88 21.09
N LEU A 13 -3.79 -2.36 19.88
CA LEU A 13 -3.94 -0.93 19.59
C LEU A 13 -5.37 -0.47 19.85
N THR A 14 -5.51 0.65 20.57
CA THR A 14 -6.80 1.33 20.71
C THR A 14 -7.29 1.90 19.38
N VAL A 15 -8.60 2.15 19.25
CA VAL A 15 -9.20 2.66 18.01
C VAL A 15 -8.56 3.98 17.57
N GLU A 16 -8.21 4.85 18.52
CA GLU A 16 -7.52 6.11 18.32
C GLU A 16 -6.10 5.91 17.76
N GLU A 17 -5.35 4.95 18.30
CA GLU A 17 -3.99 4.63 17.83
C GLU A 17 -4.01 3.98 16.46
N GLN A 18 -4.96 3.09 16.18
CA GLN A 18 -5.17 2.51 14.84
C GLN A 18 -5.49 3.59 13.81
N ASN A 19 -6.35 4.55 14.16
CA ASN A 19 -6.70 5.68 13.29
C ASN A 19 -5.49 6.58 13.02
N LEU A 20 -4.71 6.90 14.06
CA LEU A 20 -3.50 7.70 13.91
C LEU A 20 -2.46 7.00 13.02
N LEU A 21 -2.26 5.70 13.24
CA LEU A 21 -1.40 4.87 12.41
C LEU A 21 -1.89 4.85 10.96
N SER A 22 -3.19 4.66 10.73
CA SER A 22 -3.80 4.67 9.40
C SER A 22 -3.57 6.00 8.67
N VAL A 23 -3.74 7.14 9.35
CA VAL A 23 -3.52 8.48 8.78
C VAL A 23 -2.05 8.69 8.42
N ALA A 24 -1.13 8.42 9.36
CA ALA A 24 0.30 8.54 9.12
C ALA A 24 0.74 7.68 7.94
N TYR A 25 0.23 6.45 7.87
CA TYR A 25 0.57 5.50 6.82
C TYR A 25 0.01 5.91 5.45
N LYS A 26 -1.26 6.32 5.38
CA LYS A 26 -1.88 6.84 4.15
C LYS A 26 -1.09 8.01 3.57
N ASN A 27 -0.58 8.89 4.43
CA ASN A 27 0.25 10.03 4.00
C ASN A 27 1.59 9.58 3.42
N VAL A 28 2.28 8.63 4.07
CA VAL A 28 3.55 8.09 3.57
C VAL A 28 3.37 7.36 2.24
N ILE A 29 2.34 6.51 2.10
CA ILE A 29 2.01 5.86 0.82
C ILE A 29 1.64 6.92 -0.23
N GLY A 30 0.83 7.92 0.15
CA GLY A 30 0.35 8.97 -0.74
C GLY A 30 1.51 9.73 -1.39
N ALA A 31 2.50 10.14 -0.59
CA ALA A 31 3.70 10.79 -1.09
C ALA A 31 4.48 9.89 -2.07
N ARG A 32 4.67 8.61 -1.75
CA ARG A 32 5.38 7.66 -2.62
C ARG A 32 4.63 7.37 -3.92
N ARG A 33 3.29 7.27 -3.90
CA ARG A 33 2.45 7.14 -5.10
C ARG A 33 2.54 8.39 -5.98
N ALA A 34 2.58 9.59 -5.39
CA ALA A 34 2.81 10.82 -6.13
C ALA A 34 4.18 10.83 -6.80
N SER A 35 5.24 10.44 -6.09
CA SER A 35 6.57 10.26 -6.69
C SER A 35 6.56 9.27 -7.84
N TRP A 36 5.95 8.09 -7.67
CA TRP A 36 5.85 7.09 -8.74
C TRP A 36 5.16 7.65 -9.99
N ARG A 37 4.06 8.40 -9.84
CA ARG A 37 3.36 9.05 -10.95
C ARG A 37 4.23 10.03 -11.72
N ILE A 38 5.01 10.85 -11.00
CA ILE A 38 5.95 11.80 -11.61
C ILE A 38 6.99 11.05 -12.44
N ILE A 39 7.49 9.92 -11.94
CA ILE A 39 8.50 9.14 -12.66
C ILE A 39 7.92 8.45 -13.89
N SER A 40 6.72 7.90 -13.81
CA SER A 40 6.01 7.38 -14.98
C SER A 40 5.81 8.46 -16.05
N LEU A 41 5.57 9.72 -15.65
CA LEU A 41 5.49 10.84 -16.59
C LEU A 41 6.86 11.17 -17.23
N ILE A 42 7.94 11.12 -16.44
CA ILE A 42 9.31 11.32 -16.94
C ILE A 42 9.70 10.19 -17.91
N GLU A 43 9.37 8.94 -17.59
CA GLU A 43 9.58 7.77 -18.45
C GLU A 43 8.93 7.97 -19.81
N GLN A 44 7.64 8.33 -19.84
CA GLN A 44 6.91 8.57 -21.08
C GLN A 44 7.52 9.72 -21.91
N LYS A 45 8.01 10.77 -21.23
CA LYS A 45 8.66 11.89 -21.90
C LYS A 45 10.03 11.51 -22.47
N GLU A 46 10.80 10.69 -21.76
CA GLU A 46 12.12 10.24 -22.22
C GLU A 46 12.00 9.19 -23.33
N GLU A 47 10.96 8.35 -23.30
CA GLU A 47 10.63 7.40 -24.37
C GLU A 47 10.41 8.14 -25.70
N SER A 48 9.69 9.27 -25.66
CA SER A 48 9.47 10.11 -26.86
C SER A 48 10.75 10.73 -27.43
N ARG A 49 11.84 10.76 -26.65
CA ARG A 49 13.14 11.30 -27.06
C ARG A 49 14.09 10.22 -27.62
N GLY A 50 13.73 8.94 -27.50
CA GLY A 50 14.51 7.81 -28.03
C GLY A 50 15.82 7.56 -27.29
N ASN A 51 15.95 7.98 -26.02
CA ASN A 51 17.18 7.85 -25.26
C ASN A 51 17.19 6.57 -24.40
N GLU A 52 17.62 5.45 -24.99
CA GLU A 52 17.54 4.12 -24.38
C GLU A 52 18.35 3.96 -23.08
N ASP A 53 19.50 4.63 -22.98
CA ASP A 53 20.34 4.57 -21.77
C ASP A 53 19.62 5.18 -20.55
N HIS A 54 18.93 6.31 -20.77
CA HIS A 54 18.16 6.98 -19.73
C HIS A 54 16.89 6.18 -19.38
N MET A 55 16.27 5.53 -20.36
CA MET A 55 15.10 4.67 -20.16
C MET A 55 15.40 3.49 -19.22
N SER A 56 16.57 2.86 -19.36
CA SER A 56 17.02 1.80 -18.45
C SER A 56 17.10 2.30 -17.00
N MET A 57 17.76 3.44 -16.79
CA MET A 57 17.93 4.02 -15.45
C MET A 57 16.59 4.44 -14.81
N ILE A 58 15.65 4.98 -15.61
CA ILE A 58 14.32 5.37 -15.16
C ILE A 58 13.50 4.14 -14.75
N ARG A 59 13.53 3.05 -15.54
CA ARG A 59 12.83 1.79 -15.21
C ARG A 59 13.37 1.16 -13.93
N ASP A 60 14.68 1.13 -13.76
CA ASP A 60 15.31 0.62 -12.53
C ASP A 60 14.86 1.41 -11.30
N TYR A 61 14.82 2.74 -11.41
CA TYR A 61 14.39 3.59 -10.31
C TYR A 61 12.89 3.44 -10.01
N LYS A 62 12.05 3.29 -11.05
CA LYS A 62 10.62 2.99 -10.92
C LYS A 62 10.38 1.65 -10.22
N SER A 63 11.11 0.60 -10.61
CA SER A 63 11.05 -0.72 -9.96
C SER A 63 11.43 -0.65 -8.48
N LYS A 64 12.48 0.11 -8.12
CA LYS A 64 12.85 0.35 -6.71
C LYS A 64 11.74 1.03 -5.90
N ILE A 65 10.98 1.93 -6.51
CA ILE A 65 9.84 2.58 -5.84
C ILE A 65 8.69 1.59 -5.66
N GLU A 66 8.41 0.77 -6.68
CA GLU A 66 7.39 -0.28 -6.62
C GLU A 66 7.70 -1.33 -5.55
N SER A 67 8.92 -1.87 -5.51
CA SER A 67 9.31 -2.84 -4.47
C SER A 67 9.19 -2.24 -3.07
N LYS A 68 9.59 -0.98 -2.89
CA LYS A 68 9.43 -0.31 -1.59
C LYS A 68 7.96 -0.08 -1.24
N LEU A 69 7.10 0.24 -2.22
CA LEU A 69 5.66 0.37 -2.01
C LEU A 69 5.00 -0.97 -1.66
N SER A 70 5.37 -2.06 -2.34
CA SER A 70 4.88 -3.41 -2.03
C SER A 70 5.25 -3.80 -0.61
N ASN A 71 6.54 -3.72 -0.26
CA ASN A 71 7.02 -4.05 1.09
C ASN A 71 6.31 -3.25 2.18
N ILE A 72 5.99 -1.98 1.90
CA ILE A 72 5.21 -1.11 2.78
C ILE A 72 3.77 -1.63 2.87
N CYS A 73 3.08 -1.89 1.75
CA CYS A 73 1.72 -2.44 1.78
C CYS A 73 1.64 -3.80 2.50
N ASP A 74 2.58 -4.69 2.23
CA ASP A 74 2.64 -6.05 2.79
C ASP A 74 2.79 -6.01 4.32
N LYS A 75 3.65 -5.12 4.85
CA LYS A 75 3.80 -4.90 6.29
C LYS A 75 2.51 -4.44 6.98
N ILE A 76 1.70 -3.59 6.32
CA ILE A 76 0.40 -3.18 6.89
C ILE A 76 -0.56 -4.35 6.90
N SER A 77 -0.68 -5.05 5.77
CA SER A 77 -1.61 -6.17 5.64
C SER A 77 -1.29 -7.21 6.70
N SER A 78 -0.03 -7.59 6.89
CA SER A 78 0.37 -8.50 7.97
C SER A 78 0.00 -7.98 9.37
N SER A 79 0.18 -6.67 9.64
CA SER A 79 -0.19 -6.06 10.92
C SER A 79 -1.71 -6.05 11.17
N LEU A 80 -2.53 -5.83 10.14
CA LEU A 80 -4.00 -5.80 10.26
C LEU A 80 -4.64 -7.19 10.27
N THR A 81 -4.02 -8.18 9.62
CA THR A 81 -4.60 -9.53 9.50
C THR A 81 -4.45 -10.34 10.80
N LEU A 82 -3.55 -9.94 11.72
CA LEU A 82 -3.44 -10.55 13.05
C LEU A 82 -4.62 -10.20 13.98
N ASP A 83 -5.38 -9.14 13.68
CA ASP A 83 -6.49 -8.63 14.50
C ASP A 83 -7.88 -9.02 13.97
N SER A 84 -7.96 -9.48 12.72
CA SER A 84 -9.25 -9.75 12.07
C SER A 84 -9.61 -11.24 12.18
N SER A 85 -10.40 -11.58 13.20
CA SER A 85 -11.28 -12.75 13.16
C SER A 85 -11.99 -12.82 11.79
N PRO A 86 -12.09 -14.00 11.16
CA PRO A 86 -12.62 -14.11 9.79
C PRO A 86 -14.02 -13.51 9.70
N PRO A 87 -14.34 -12.75 8.63
CA PRO A 87 -15.69 -12.24 8.46
C PRO A 87 -16.68 -13.42 8.41
N PRO A 88 -17.83 -13.34 9.10
CA PRO A 88 -18.82 -14.41 9.05
C PRO A 88 -19.26 -14.61 7.59
N PRO A 89 -19.51 -15.86 7.16
CA PRO A 89 -19.89 -16.14 5.79
C PRO A 89 -21.15 -15.35 5.46
N LEU A 90 -21.08 -14.51 4.42
CA LEU A 90 -22.24 -13.76 3.92
C LEU A 90 -23.39 -14.74 3.67
N ALA A 91 -24.46 -14.62 4.47
CA ALA A 91 -25.70 -15.31 4.20
C ALA A 91 -26.26 -14.80 2.87
N THR A 92 -26.19 -15.65 1.85
CA THR A 92 -26.85 -15.42 0.56
C THR A 92 -28.34 -15.18 0.79
N PRO A 93 -28.95 -14.10 0.26
CA PRO A 93 -30.39 -13.95 0.33
C PRO A 93 -31.04 -15.08 -0.49
N ARG A 94 -31.81 -15.95 0.18
CA ARG A 94 -32.67 -16.93 -0.49
C ARG A 94 -33.64 -16.16 -1.38
N SER A 95 -33.49 -16.31 -2.69
CA SER A 95 -34.51 -15.94 -3.66
C SER A 95 -35.74 -16.83 -3.44
N SER A 96 -36.69 -16.35 -2.64
CA SER A 96 -38.05 -16.88 -2.60
C SER A 96 -38.77 -16.41 -3.86
N THR A 97 -38.65 -17.18 -4.95
CA THR A 97 -39.58 -17.11 -6.06
C THR A 97 -40.88 -17.76 -5.58
N SER A 98 -41.86 -16.91 -5.22
CA SER A 98 -43.21 -17.34 -4.92
C SER A 98 -43.84 -17.94 -6.18
N ARG A 99 -44.42 -19.13 -6.00
CA ARG A 99 -45.43 -19.69 -6.91
C ARG A 99 -46.74 -18.92 -6.75
#